data_AF-A0AA97GTG7-F1
#
_entry.id   AF-A0AA97GTG7-F1
#
_cell.length_a   1.000
_cell.length_b   1.000
_cell.length_c   1.000
_cell.angle_alpha   90.00
_cell.angle_beta   90.00
_cell.angle_gamma   90.00
#
_symmetry.space_group_name_H-M   'P 1'
#
loop_
_entity.id
_entity.type
_entity.pdbx_description
1 polymer ?
#
loop_
_entity_poly.entity_id
_entity_poly.type
_entity_poly.pdbx_seq_one_letter_code
_entity_poly.pdbx_strand_id
1 'polypeptide(L)'
;MALQREHSLNGFIFTHNLNSFGGRWVRDWYFKPKDAQEWCPYYLPSVTVKKNDVVEFLKNTEEAKNYYDKWLLSASDIEAAERRLQLAQQRVEKVTDPNWDCSGNNPNKESRIIKNAISELSSAKAFLEKAKALKKRLSNQ
;
A
#
# COMPACT_ATOMS: atom_id res chain seq x y z
N MET A 1 7.25 3.26 13.61
CA MET A 1 6.13 2.50 14.20
C MET A 1 6.71 1.20 14.72
N ALA A 2 6.47 0.84 15.98
CA ALA A 2 6.95 -0.43 16.51
C ALA A 2 5.97 -1.54 16.10
N LEU A 3 6.46 -2.51 15.33
CA LEU A 3 5.70 -3.72 15.03
C LEU A 3 5.41 -4.45 16.34
N GLN A 4 4.20 -4.99 16.49
CA GLN A 4 3.88 -5.82 17.65
C GLN A 4 4.64 -7.16 17.60
N ARG A 5 4.38 -8.01 18.61
CA ARG A 5 4.96 -9.34 18.75
C ARG A 5 4.91 -10.12 17.43
N GLU A 6 6.09 -10.54 16.97
CA GLU A 6 6.23 -11.40 15.81
C GLU A 6 5.82 -12.84 16.13
N HIS A 7 5.22 -13.49 15.15
CA HIS A 7 4.78 -14.88 15.21
C HIS A 7 5.37 -15.64 14.01
N SER A 8 5.75 -16.90 14.22
CA SER A 8 6.31 -17.75 13.16
C SER A 8 5.35 -18.87 12.80
N LEU A 9 5.21 -19.16 11.50
CA LEU A 9 4.39 -20.25 10.98
C LEU A 9 4.91 -20.70 9.60
N ASN A 10 5.16 -22.00 9.41
CA ASN A 10 5.52 -22.60 8.12
C ASN A 10 6.62 -21.87 7.31
N GLY A 11 7.69 -21.42 7.99
CA GLY A 11 8.78 -20.69 7.35
C GLY A 11 8.54 -19.19 7.11
N PHE A 12 7.40 -18.66 7.57
CA PHE A 12 7.08 -17.24 7.55
C PHE A 12 7.10 -16.65 8.96
N ILE A 13 7.33 -15.34 9.02
CA ILE A 13 7.13 -14.50 10.19
C ILE A 13 6.00 -13.52 9.87
N PHE A 14 5.08 -13.31 10.80
CA PHE A 14 3.99 -12.34 10.65
C PHE A 14 3.76 -11.52 11.92
N THR A 15 3.30 -10.30 11.73
CA THR A 15 3.01 -9.33 12.79
C THR A 15 1.91 -8.37 12.34
N HIS A 16 1.54 -7.42 13.20
CA HIS A 16 0.60 -6.37 12.86
C HIS A 16 0.97 -5.04 13.51
N ASN A 17 0.49 -3.96 12.90
CA ASN A 17 0.37 -2.66 13.53
C ASN A 17 -1.07 -2.44 13.96
N LEU A 18 -1.27 -1.67 15.03
CA LEU A 18 -2.58 -1.25 15.51
C LEU A 18 -2.71 0.25 15.29
N ASN A 19 -3.66 0.65 14.44
CA ASN A 19 -3.90 2.04 14.08
C ASN A 19 -5.32 2.46 14.47
N SER A 20 -5.50 3.69 14.95
CA SER A 20 -6.81 4.26 15.24
C SER A 20 -7.27 5.10 14.06
N PHE A 21 -8.40 4.73 13.45
CA PHE A 21 -9.02 5.47 12.37
C PHE A 21 -10.49 5.76 12.72
N GLY A 22 -10.84 7.05 12.86
CA GLY A 22 -12.21 7.45 13.20
C GLY A 22 -12.73 6.88 14.53
N GLY A 23 -11.84 6.70 15.52
CA GLY A 23 -12.18 6.10 16.82
C GLY A 23 -12.30 4.57 16.80
N ARG A 24 -12.01 3.91 15.68
CA ARG A 24 -11.97 2.44 15.56
C ARG A 24 -10.53 1.97 15.42
N TRP A 25 -10.20 0.92 16.17
CA TRP A 25 -8.91 0.25 16.05
C TRP A 25 -8.90 -0.71 14.87
N VAL A 26 -7.93 -0.54 13.98
CA VAL A 26 -7.71 -1.37 12.79
C VAL A 26 -6.34 -2.03 12.91
N ARG A 27 -6.27 -3.31 12.53
CA ARG A 27 -5.01 -4.05 12.46
C ARG A 27 -4.53 -4.13 11.02
N ASP A 28 -3.34 -3.60 10.78
CA ASP A 28 -2.64 -3.78 9.51
C ASP A 28 -1.68 -4.95 9.66
N TRP A 29 -1.91 -6.02 8.91
CA TRP A 29 -1.12 -7.24 9.00
C TRP A 29 0.03 -7.25 8.00
N TYR A 30 1.15 -7.81 8.43
CA TYR A 30 2.34 -7.96 7.62
C TYR A 30 2.92 -9.35 7.81
N PHE A 31 3.53 -9.90 6.77
CA PHE A 31 4.27 -11.14 6.82
C PHE A 31 5.50 -11.08 5.93
N LYS A 32 6.44 -12.02 6.13
CA LYS A 32 7.59 -12.22 5.27
C LYS A 32 8.13 -13.64 5.42
N PRO A 33 8.80 -14.22 4.40
CA PRO A 33 9.64 -15.40 4.60
C PRO A 33 10.66 -15.15 5.71
N LYS A 34 11.02 -16.18 6.47
CA LYS A 34 11.93 -16.07 7.62
C LYS A 34 13.28 -15.44 7.26
N ASP A 35 13.77 -15.76 6.06
CA ASP A 35 15.07 -15.31 5.56
C ASP A 35 14.98 -13.98 4.77
N ALA A 36 13.77 -13.44 4.60
CA ALA A 36 13.56 -12.17 3.92
C ALA A 36 13.68 -10.99 4.89
N GLN A 37 14.13 -9.85 4.36
CA GLN A 37 14.21 -8.60 5.14
C GLN A 37 12.92 -7.79 5.10
N GLU A 38 12.24 -7.77 3.96
CA GLU A 38 11.12 -6.88 3.71
C GLU A 38 9.80 -7.43 4.21
N TRP A 39 8.98 -6.56 4.81
CA TRP A 39 7.65 -6.90 5.29
C TRP A 39 6.61 -6.66 4.21
N CYS A 40 5.92 -7.72 3.80
CA CYS A 40 4.82 -7.69 2.87
C CYS A 40 3.50 -7.41 3.62
N PRO A 41 2.74 -6.35 3.25
CA PRO A 41 1.41 -6.15 3.80
C PRO A 41 0.45 -7.22 3.28
N TYR A 42 -0.40 -7.73 4.16
CA TYR A 42 -1.49 -8.64 3.78
C TYR A 42 -2.84 -7.97 4.01
N TYR A 43 -3.65 -7.96 2.96
CA TYR A 43 -4.97 -7.34 2.96
C TYR A 43 -5.98 -8.22 2.23
N LEU A 44 -7.22 -8.17 2.72
CA LEU A 44 -8.38 -8.73 2.03
C LEU A 44 -9.24 -7.58 1.49
N PRO A 45 -9.73 -7.63 0.23
CA PRO A 45 -10.37 -6.49 -0.43
C PRO A 45 -11.58 -5.91 0.31
N SER A 46 -12.36 -6.75 1.00
CA SER A 46 -13.70 -6.38 1.49
C SER A 46 -13.88 -6.57 2.99
N VAL A 47 -12.86 -7.01 3.73
CA VAL A 47 -12.99 -7.33 5.16
C VAL A 47 -11.76 -6.92 5.95
N THR A 48 -11.98 -6.55 7.22
CA THR A 48 -10.89 -6.38 8.18
C THR A 48 -10.23 -7.73 8.42
N VAL A 49 -8.94 -7.82 8.08
CA VAL A 49 -8.14 -9.02 8.28
C VAL A 49 -8.00 -9.33 9.77
N LYS A 50 -8.38 -10.54 10.15
CA LYS A 50 -8.16 -11.11 11.48
C LYS A 50 -6.91 -11.97 11.47
N LYS A 51 -6.39 -12.26 12.67
CA LYS A 51 -5.22 -13.14 12.83
C LYS A 51 -5.44 -14.52 12.17
N ASN A 52 -6.64 -15.08 12.30
CA ASN A 52 -6.96 -16.39 11.74
C ASN A 52 -6.90 -16.39 10.20
N ASP A 53 -7.26 -15.29 9.54
CA ASP A 53 -7.17 -15.17 8.09
C ASP A 53 -5.71 -15.22 7.63
N VAL A 54 -4.82 -14.50 8.33
CA VAL A 54 -3.37 -14.56 8.09
C VAL A 54 -2.83 -15.97 8.33
N VAL A 55 -3.21 -16.60 9.43
CA VAL A 55 -2.77 -17.96 9.77
C VAL A 55 -3.21 -18.96 8.70
N GLU A 56 -4.46 -18.89 8.25
CA GLU A 56 -4.99 -19.79 7.23
C GLU A 56 -4.28 -19.58 5.88
N PHE A 57 -4.09 -18.32 5.49
CA PHE A 57 -3.32 -17.97 4.30
C PHE A 57 -1.88 -18.52 4.35
N LEU A 58 -1.18 -18.35 5.48
CA LEU A 58 0.19 -18.83 5.65
C LEU A 58 0.31 -20.36 5.79
N LYS A 59 -0.80 -21.09 5.97
CA LYS A 59 -0.78 -22.55 5.84
C LYS A 59 -0.53 -22.99 4.40
N ASN A 60 -1.03 -22.24 3.42
CA ASN A 60 -0.75 -22.46 2.02
C ASN A 60 0.59 -21.81 1.63
N THR A 61 1.68 -22.53 1.89
CA THR A 61 3.05 -21.99 1.72
C THR A 61 3.37 -21.54 0.29
N GLU A 62 2.87 -22.25 -0.72
CA GLU A 62 3.09 -21.92 -2.13
C GLU A 62 2.38 -20.61 -2.49
N GLU A 63 1.11 -20.47 -2.09
CA GLU A 63 0.34 -19.26 -2.32
C GLU A 63 0.94 -18.05 -1.58
N ALA A 64 1.34 -18.24 -0.32
CA ALA A 64 1.97 -17.19 0.48
C ALA A 64 3.31 -16.72 -0.11
N LYS A 65 4.12 -17.65 -0.62
CA LYS A 65 5.38 -17.33 -1.29
C LYS A 65 5.12 -16.57 -2.59
N ASN A 66 4.21 -17.06 -3.43
CA ASN A 66 3.85 -16.39 -4.69
C ASN A 66 3.30 -14.98 -4.45
N TYR A 67 2.48 -14.79 -3.40
CA TYR A 67 1.99 -13.48 -3.00
C TYR A 67 3.15 -12.55 -2.63
N TYR A 68 4.09 -13.03 -1.80
CA TYR A 68 5.25 -12.26 -1.38
C TYR A 68 6.12 -11.85 -2.58
N ASP A 69 6.43 -12.79 -3.48
CA ASP A 69 7.27 -12.53 -4.66
C ASP A 69 6.60 -11.53 -5.60
N LYS A 70 5.29 -11.68 -5.86
CA LYS A 70 4.51 -10.72 -6.65
C LYS A 70 4.50 -9.33 -6.03
N TRP A 71 4.29 -9.26 -4.72
CA TRP A 71 4.32 -7.99 -4.00
C TRP A 71 5.71 -7.35 -4.09
N LEU A 72 6.79 -8.11 -3.90
CA LEU A 72 8.15 -7.59 -3.92
C LEU A 72 8.51 -7.01 -5.29
N LEU A 73 8.12 -7.71 -6.36
CA LEU A 73 8.26 -7.22 -7.73
C LEU A 73 7.49 -5.91 -7.93
N SER A 74 6.22 -5.85 -7.55
CA SER A 74 5.42 -4.63 -7.74
C SER A 74 5.86 -3.46 -6.86
N ALA A 75 6.35 -3.74 -5.65
CA ALA A 75 6.76 -2.73 -4.69
C ALA A 75 8.11 -2.10 -5.06
N SER A 76 8.96 -2.83 -5.80
CA SER A 76 10.26 -2.36 -6.30
C SER A 76 10.23 -1.86 -7.74
N ASP A 77 9.07 -1.89 -8.40
CA ASP A 77 8.88 -1.42 -9.77
C ASP A 77 8.88 0.12 -9.83
N ILE A 78 10.05 0.68 -10.16
CA ILE A 78 10.24 2.13 -10.30
C ILE A 78 9.47 2.68 -11.51
N GLU A 79 9.42 1.96 -12.64
CA GLU A 79 8.78 2.46 -13.85
C GLU A 79 7.26 2.58 -13.65
N ALA A 80 6.64 1.58 -13.01
CA ALA A 80 5.24 1.66 -12.64
C ALA A 80 4.96 2.81 -11.65
N ALA A 81 5.88 3.04 -10.70
CA ALA A 81 5.76 4.14 -9.74
C ALA A 81 5.88 5.53 -10.41
N GLU A 82 6.79 5.69 -11.38
CA GLU A 82 6.95 6.91 -12.17
C GLU A 82 5.72 7.19 -13.03
N ARG A 83 5.20 6.15 -13.71
CA ARG A 83 3.95 6.26 -14.48
C ARG A 83 2.77 6.68 -13.60
N ARG A 84 2.67 6.13 -12.39
CA ARG A 84 1.63 6.52 -11.42
C ARG A 84 1.78 7.98 -10.99
N LEU A 85 3.01 8.45 -10.78
CA LEU A 85 3.27 9.86 -10.46
C LEU A 85 2.84 10.78 -11.61
N GLN A 86 3.19 10.43 -12.85
CA GLN A 86 2.80 11.18 -14.04
C GLN A 86 1.27 11.30 -14.19
N LEU A 87 0.54 10.19 -14.04
CA LEU A 87 -0.93 10.19 -14.09
C LEU A 87 -1.54 11.06 -12.97
N ALA A 88 -0.97 11.02 -11.76
CA ALA A 88 -1.43 11.85 -10.66
C ALA A 88 -1.16 13.35 -10.91
N GLN A 89 -0.04 13.71 -11.53
CA GLN A 89 0.27 15.09 -11.95
C GLN A 89 -0.73 15.58 -13.00
N GLN A 90 -0.96 14.81 -14.06
CA GLN A 90 -1.94 15.13 -15.11
C GLN A 90 -3.35 15.31 -14.52
N ARG A 91 -3.71 14.48 -13.53
CA ARG A 91 -5.00 14.61 -12.85
C ARG A 91 -5.10 15.92 -12.07
N VAL A 92 -4.05 16.31 -11.33
CA VAL A 92 -4.03 17.59 -10.62
C VAL A 92 -4.15 18.74 -11.60
N GLU A 93 -3.32 18.77 -12.65
CA GLU A 93 -3.35 19.81 -13.70
C GLU A 93 -4.77 19.97 -14.27
N LYS A 94 -5.40 18.85 -14.64
CA LYS A 94 -6.76 18.85 -15.18
C LYS A 94 -7.80 19.44 -14.23
N VAL A 95 -7.75 19.08 -12.94
CA VAL A 95 -8.79 19.51 -11.97
C VAL A 95 -8.49 20.86 -11.33
N THR A 96 -7.33 21.46 -11.61
CA THR A 96 -6.99 22.81 -11.18
C THR A 96 -7.03 23.83 -12.33
N ASP A 97 -7.35 23.39 -13.55
CA ASP A 97 -7.55 24.29 -14.69
C ASP A 97 -8.73 25.24 -14.41
N PRO A 98 -8.58 26.56 -14.55
CA PRO A 98 -9.67 27.51 -14.35
C PRO A 98 -10.90 27.28 -15.24
N ASN A 99 -10.73 26.59 -16.38
CA ASN A 99 -11.80 26.25 -17.31
C ASN A 99 -12.40 24.86 -17.04
N TRP A 100 -11.91 24.13 -16.03
CA TRP A 100 -12.44 22.83 -15.69
C TRP A 100 -13.79 22.96 -15.00
N ASP A 101 -14.85 22.58 -15.70
CA ASP A 101 -16.19 22.55 -15.13
C ASP A 101 -16.52 21.19 -14.49
N CYS A 102 -16.83 21.27 -13.20
CA CYS A 102 -17.33 20.19 -12.38
C CYS A 102 -18.88 20.25 -12.33
N SER A 103 -19.54 19.82 -13.41
CA SER A 103 -21.01 19.84 -13.47
C SER A 103 -21.69 19.01 -12.37
N GLY A 104 -22.73 19.56 -11.72
CA GLY A 104 -23.62 18.85 -10.79
C GLY A 104 -24.02 19.62 -9.52
N ASN A 105 -25.10 19.18 -8.87
CA ASN A 105 -25.78 19.90 -7.78
C ASN A 105 -25.13 19.80 -6.38
N ASN A 106 -23.88 19.33 -6.26
CA ASN A 106 -23.24 19.18 -4.95
C ASN A 106 -22.23 20.32 -4.72
N PRO A 107 -22.50 21.24 -3.76
CA PRO A 107 -21.73 22.47 -3.58
C PRO A 107 -20.25 22.22 -3.20
N ASN A 108 -19.91 21.05 -2.68
CA ASN A 108 -18.54 20.72 -2.26
C ASN A 108 -17.83 19.76 -3.23
N LYS A 109 -18.42 19.47 -4.39
CA LYS A 109 -17.92 18.42 -5.30
C LYS A 109 -16.55 18.78 -5.86
N GLU A 110 -16.39 19.99 -6.36
CA GLU A 110 -15.15 20.48 -6.97
C GLU A 110 -14.00 20.48 -5.96
N SER A 111 -14.19 21.16 -4.82
CA SER A 111 -13.22 21.18 -3.71
C SER A 111 -12.81 19.78 -3.26
N ARG A 112 -13.75 18.82 -3.20
CA ARG A 112 -13.47 17.42 -2.87
C ARG A 112 -12.62 16.74 -3.94
N ILE A 113 -12.90 16.96 -5.21
CA ILE A 113 -12.13 16.37 -6.32
C ILE A 113 -10.69 16.90 -6.32
N ILE A 114 -10.52 18.21 -6.17
CA ILE A 114 -9.20 18.86 -6.07
C ILE A 114 -8.42 18.27 -4.89
N LYS A 115 -9.03 18.23 -3.70
CA LYS A 115 -8.41 17.64 -2.50
C LYS A 115 -7.99 16.19 -2.72
N ASN A 116 -8.84 15.39 -3.36
CA ASN A 116 -8.53 14.00 -3.66
C ASN A 116 -7.36 13.87 -4.65
N ALA A 117 -7.32 14.68 -5.71
CA ALA A 117 -6.22 14.68 -6.68
C ALA A 117 -4.88 15.07 -6.04
N ILE A 118 -4.88 16.09 -5.17
CA ILE A 118 -3.68 16.50 -4.42
C ILE A 118 -3.22 15.39 -3.47
N SER A 119 -4.15 14.74 -2.75
CA SER A 119 -3.83 13.62 -1.87
C SER A 119 -3.25 12.43 -2.64
N GLU A 120 -3.78 12.15 -3.84
CA GLU A 120 -3.29 11.11 -4.73
C GLU A 120 -1.87 11.41 -5.24
N LEU A 121 -1.61 12.66 -5.65
CA LEU A 121 -0.27 13.12 -6.04
C LEU A 121 0.75 12.95 -4.89
N SER A 122 0.38 13.34 -3.67
CA SER A 122 1.23 13.14 -2.50
C SER A 122 1.53 11.65 -2.26
N SER A 123 0.52 10.80 -2.44
CA SER A 123 0.65 9.35 -2.26
C SER A 123 1.54 8.72 -3.35
N ALA A 124 1.42 9.18 -4.60
CA ALA A 124 2.25 8.72 -5.72
C ALA A 124 3.72 9.10 -5.53
N LYS A 125 4.01 10.32 -5.06
CA LYS A 125 5.38 10.74 -4.70
C LYS A 125 5.99 9.82 -3.63
N ALA A 126 5.25 9.58 -2.55
CA ALA A 126 5.70 8.70 -1.47
C ALA A 126 5.91 7.25 -1.96
N PHE A 127 5.08 6.78 -2.88
CA PHE A 127 5.22 5.45 -3.49
C PHE A 127 6.51 5.33 -4.31
N LEU A 128 6.83 6.33 -5.14
CA LEU A 128 8.07 6.37 -5.93
C LEU A 128 9.31 6.35 -5.05
N GLU A 129 9.34 7.17 -3.99
CA GLU A 129 10.47 7.18 -3.05
C GLU A 129 10.65 5.81 -2.37
N LYS A 130 9.55 5.16 -1.97
CA LYS A 130 9.60 3.81 -1.41
C LYS A 130 10.10 2.77 -2.41
N ALA A 131 9.65 2.83 -3.67
CA ALA A 131 10.09 1.90 -4.72
C ALA A 131 11.59 2.04 -4.99
N LYS A 132 12.10 3.28 -5.12
CA LYS A 132 13.53 3.56 -5.26
C LYS A 132 14.34 3.04 -4.07
N ALA A 133 13.90 3.33 -2.85
CA ALA A 133 14.57 2.89 -1.63
C ALA A 133 14.58 1.36 -1.49
N LEU A 134 13.49 0.70 -1.87
CA LEU A 134 13.39 -0.76 -1.86
C LEU A 134 14.30 -1.37 -2.92
N LYS A 135 14.25 -0.91 -4.17
CA LYS A 135 15.10 -1.43 -5.26
C LYS A 135 16.59 -1.29 -4.93
N LYS A 136 17.00 -0.17 -4.32
CA LYS A 136 18.37 0.04 -3.83
C LYS A 136 18.78 -0.97 -2.74
N ARG A 137 17.88 -1.31 -1.82
CA ARG A 137 18.17 -2.31 -0.78
C ARG A 137 18.30 -3.71 -1.38
N LEU A 138 17.44 -4.05 -2.35
CA LEU A 138 17.50 -5.33 -3.06
C LEU A 138 18.76 -5.46 -3.94
N SER A 139 19.27 -4.36 -4.51
CA SER A 139 20.51 -4.38 -5.31
C SER A 139 21.79 -4.44 -4.47
N ASN A 140 21.70 -4.16 -3.17
CA ASN A 140 22.83 -4.16 -2.24
C ASN A 140 22.88 -5.44 -1.38
N GLN A 141 22.06 -6.43 -1.71
CA GLN A 141 22.05 -7.79 -1.16
C GLN A 141 22.79 -8.73 -2.12
#